data_AF-A0A5M7B1K3-F1
#
_entry.id   AF-A0A5M7B1K3-F1
#
_cell.length_a   1.000
_cell.length_b   1.000
_cell.length_c   1.000
_cell.angle_alpha   90.00
_cell.angle_beta   90.00
_cell.angle_gamma   90.00
#
_symmetry.space_group_name_H-M   'P 1'
#
loop_
_entity.id
_entity.type
_entity.pdbx_description
1 polymer ?
#
loop_
_entity_poly.entity_id
_entity_poly.type
_entity_poly.pdbx_seq_one_letter_code
_entity_poly.pdbx_strand_id
1 'polypeptide(L)'
;MKNRILLLIIVLLFNSCGIFKTHHKDKLIDFENNSLTNDSLKLNGYYFAEFDLDYGENAPPFIDDYIKKTGINKIKHLSVFFIYEDGFIVNAGGINGLSRYYCAEKENYANTYDSAHKTIELMLESQNSIEKRTKRLCSFNPNDIGSKGLIQINKEKIKIQLYRIEMQKPTKDSFNSAYLYELNGTIKSDSSFVINSEKEFRTKDITPKNQVFEFKQIAQKPNVENYFKKNKNRFK
;
A
#
# COMPACT_ATOMS: atom_id res chain seq x y z
N MET A 1 48.31 0.18 7.70
CA MET A 1 47.03 -0.12 8.39
C MET A 1 45.91 0.90 8.16
N LYS A 2 46.19 2.16 7.74
CA LYS A 2 45.16 3.18 7.47
C LYS A 2 44.19 2.85 6.31
N ASN A 3 44.61 2.10 5.30
CA ASN A 3 43.75 1.77 4.14
C ASN A 3 42.75 0.63 4.40
N ARG A 4 42.90 -0.17 5.47
CA ARG A 4 41.94 -1.25 5.80
C ARG A 4 40.74 -0.74 6.61
N ILE A 5 40.92 0.32 7.39
CA ILE A 5 39.83 0.94 8.18
C ILE A 5 38.87 1.72 7.28
N LEU A 6 39.39 2.37 6.23
CA LEU A 6 38.57 3.09 5.25
C LEU A 6 37.61 2.17 4.47
N LEU A 7 38.04 0.94 4.15
CA LEU A 7 37.21 -0.08 3.48
C LEU A 7 36.09 -0.62 4.38
N LEU A 8 36.34 -0.78 5.68
CA LEU A 8 35.32 -1.21 6.65
C LEU A 8 34.24 -0.14 6.87
N ILE A 9 34.60 1.14 6.85
CA ILE A 9 33.64 2.26 6.98
C ILE A 9 32.75 2.36 5.74
N ILE A 10 33.30 2.14 4.54
CA ILE A 10 32.51 2.13 3.29
C ILE A 10 31.53 0.95 3.26
N VAL A 11 31.92 -0.24 3.74
CA VAL A 11 31.02 -1.42 3.84
C VAL A 11 29.92 -1.24 4.90
N LEU A 12 30.20 -0.51 5.98
CA LEU A 12 29.20 -0.18 7.01
C LEU A 12 28.23 0.92 6.58
N LEU A 13 28.66 1.85 5.73
CA LEU A 13 27.79 2.91 5.19
C LEU A 13 26.74 2.38 4.19
N PHE A 14 26.97 1.23 3.53
CA PHE A 14 25.97 0.60 2.67
C PHE A 14 24.95 -0.28 3.40
N ASN A 15 25.18 -0.62 4.68
CA ASN A 15 24.31 -1.51 5.45
C ASN A 15 23.42 -0.79 6.48
N SER A 16 23.59 0.52 6.65
CA SER A 16 22.94 1.29 7.70
C SER A 16 21.90 2.28 7.14
N CYS A 17 20.86 1.77 6.49
CA CYS A 17 19.59 2.48 6.26
C CYS A 17 18.50 1.48 5.80
N GLY A 18 17.82 0.82 6.74
CA GLY A 18 16.45 0.29 6.58
C GLY A 18 16.06 -0.39 5.25
N ILE A 19 16.90 -1.24 4.66
CA ILE A 19 16.53 -2.00 3.46
C ILE A 19 15.95 -3.35 3.89
N PHE A 20 14.65 -3.57 3.64
CA PHE A 20 14.02 -4.86 3.86
C PHE A 20 14.63 -5.92 2.94
N LYS A 21 14.90 -7.11 3.47
CA LYS A 21 15.24 -8.28 2.66
C LYS A 21 14.05 -8.62 1.78
N THR A 22 14.19 -8.42 0.47
CA THR A 22 13.11 -8.64 -0.48
C THR A 22 13.13 -10.09 -0.98
N HIS A 23 12.02 -10.81 -0.81
CA HIS A 23 11.88 -12.21 -1.19
C HIS A 23 11.12 -12.37 -2.53
N HIS A 24 11.26 -13.54 -3.18
CA HIS A 24 10.48 -13.92 -4.38
C HIS A 24 10.51 -12.92 -5.53
N LYS A 25 11.64 -12.22 -5.71
CA LYS A 25 11.84 -11.22 -6.77
C LYS A 25 11.66 -11.82 -8.16
N ASP A 26 12.03 -13.09 -8.32
CA ASP A 26 11.90 -13.88 -9.55
C ASP A 26 10.44 -14.15 -9.98
N LYS A 27 9.48 -13.89 -9.10
CA LYS A 27 8.04 -14.04 -9.35
C LYS A 27 7.32 -12.72 -9.61
N LEU A 28 8.05 -11.62 -9.48
CA LEU A 28 7.52 -10.28 -9.69
C LEU A 28 7.14 -10.07 -11.16
N ILE A 29 6.03 -9.37 -11.42
CA ILE A 29 5.67 -8.86 -12.74
C ILE A 29 6.86 -8.08 -13.32
N ASP A 30 7.13 -8.26 -14.62
CA ASP A 30 8.18 -7.52 -15.32
C ASP A 30 7.84 -6.03 -15.40
N PHE A 31 8.34 -5.24 -14.45
CA PHE A 31 8.09 -3.80 -14.36
C PHE A 31 8.81 -2.98 -15.45
N GLU A 32 9.71 -3.57 -16.22
CA GLU A 32 10.44 -2.83 -17.26
C GLU A 32 9.58 -2.64 -18.50
N ASN A 33 8.82 -3.67 -18.86
CA ASN A 33 8.00 -3.71 -20.07
C ASN A 33 6.49 -3.65 -19.78
N ASN A 34 6.10 -3.59 -18.51
CA ASN A 34 4.70 -3.49 -18.13
C ASN A 34 4.13 -2.09 -18.42
N SER A 35 2.94 -2.09 -19.02
CA SER A 35 2.15 -0.89 -19.27
C SER A 35 0.70 -1.27 -19.40
N LEU A 36 -0.18 -0.40 -18.92
CA LEU A 36 -1.62 -0.52 -19.04
C LEU A 36 -2.11 0.34 -20.21
N THR A 37 -3.08 -0.19 -20.95
CA THR A 37 -3.84 0.58 -21.93
C THR A 37 -5.00 1.29 -21.23
N ASN A 38 -5.28 2.54 -21.59
CA ASN A 38 -6.37 3.35 -20.99
C ASN A 38 -7.76 2.71 -21.19
N ASP A 39 -7.89 1.78 -22.13
CA ASP A 39 -9.14 1.08 -22.43
C ASP A 39 -9.50 0.01 -21.38
N SER A 40 -8.53 -0.44 -20.56
CA SER A 40 -8.75 -1.54 -19.62
C SER A 40 -9.31 -1.09 -18.27
N LEU A 41 -8.83 0.05 -17.76
CA LEU A 41 -9.21 0.62 -16.46
C LEU A 41 -9.04 2.13 -16.51
N LYS A 42 -9.96 2.88 -15.88
CA LYS A 42 -9.79 4.31 -15.63
C LYS A 42 -8.60 4.55 -14.72
N LEU A 43 -7.75 5.50 -15.11
CA LEU A 43 -6.51 5.85 -14.40
C LEU A 43 -6.55 7.26 -13.81
N ASN A 44 -7.64 7.99 -13.82
CA ASN A 44 -7.74 9.35 -13.24
C ASN A 44 -8.41 9.33 -11.85
N GLY A 45 -8.06 8.34 -11.02
CA GLY A 45 -8.73 8.08 -9.75
C GLY A 45 -8.01 7.04 -8.90
N TYR A 46 -8.77 6.49 -7.95
CA TYR A 46 -8.40 5.28 -7.22
C TYR A 46 -9.53 4.25 -7.30
N TYR A 47 -9.15 2.99 -7.11
CA TYR A 47 -10.09 1.91 -6.89
C TYR A 47 -10.19 1.64 -5.41
N PHE A 48 -11.40 1.47 -4.89
CA PHE A 48 -11.62 1.19 -3.48
C PHE A 48 -12.57 0.01 -3.28
N ALA A 49 -12.39 -0.67 -2.16
CA ALA A 49 -13.33 -1.65 -1.67
C ALA A 49 -13.67 -1.35 -0.22
N GLU A 50 -14.96 -1.35 0.09
CA GLU A 50 -15.50 -1.16 1.43
C GLU A 50 -15.43 -2.45 2.23
N PHE A 51 -15.05 -2.34 3.50
CA PHE A 51 -15.12 -3.44 4.45
C PHE A 51 -15.21 -2.92 5.88
N ASP A 52 -15.66 -3.79 6.77
CA ASP A 52 -15.75 -3.49 8.20
C ASP A 52 -14.72 -4.33 8.97
N LEU A 53 -14.08 -3.72 9.97
CA LEU A 53 -13.18 -4.40 10.91
C LEU A 53 -13.76 -4.34 12.32
N ASP A 54 -13.92 -5.50 12.94
CA ASP A 54 -14.29 -5.61 14.34
C ASP A 54 -13.03 -5.52 15.21
N TYR A 55 -13.00 -4.55 16.12
CA TYR A 55 -11.91 -4.37 17.06
C TYR A 55 -12.25 -4.99 18.43
N GLY A 56 -11.30 -5.73 18.99
CA GLY A 56 -11.36 -6.30 20.34
C GLY A 56 -10.58 -5.47 21.36
N GLU A 57 -10.12 -6.13 22.44
CA GLU A 57 -9.46 -5.50 23.60
C GLU A 57 -8.15 -4.75 23.30
N ASN A 58 -7.55 -4.98 22.12
CA ASN A 58 -6.28 -4.38 21.71
C ASN A 58 -6.46 -3.41 20.53
N ALA A 59 -7.53 -2.62 20.53
CA ALA A 59 -7.76 -1.61 19.52
C ALA A 59 -6.68 -0.50 19.59
N PRO A 60 -6.30 0.13 18.46
CA PRO A 60 -5.47 1.32 18.48
C PRO A 60 -6.07 2.40 19.39
N PRO A 61 -5.28 3.21 20.11
CA PRO A 61 -5.79 4.13 21.14
C PRO A 61 -6.96 5.02 20.70
N PHE A 62 -6.93 5.55 19.47
CA PHE A 62 -8.01 6.39 18.95
C PHE A 62 -9.29 5.62 18.61
N ILE A 63 -9.17 4.35 18.19
CA ILE A 63 -10.33 3.46 18.01
C ILE A 63 -10.88 3.06 19.37
N ASP A 64 -10.01 2.73 20.33
CA ASP A 64 -10.40 2.41 21.70
C ASP A 64 -11.18 3.57 22.36
N ASP A 65 -10.68 4.81 22.23
CA ASP A 65 -11.38 6.01 22.70
C ASP A 65 -12.76 6.17 22.04
N TYR A 66 -12.88 5.90 20.74
CA TYR A 66 -14.16 5.93 20.03
C TYR A 66 -15.11 4.84 20.53
N ILE A 67 -14.63 3.60 20.71
CA ILE A 67 -15.39 2.48 21.23
C ILE A 67 -15.91 2.79 22.63
N LYS A 68 -15.05 3.29 23.52
CA LYS A 68 -15.43 3.68 24.89
C LYS A 68 -16.52 4.76 24.92
N LYS A 69 -16.48 5.70 23.97
CA LYS A 69 -17.46 6.79 23.87
C LYS A 69 -18.79 6.37 23.24
N THR A 70 -18.78 5.45 22.28
CA THR A 70 -19.95 5.17 21.43
C THR A 70 -20.52 3.76 21.60
N GLY A 71 -19.75 2.83 22.15
CA GLY A 71 -20.06 1.40 22.20
C GLY A 71 -19.91 0.66 20.86
N ILE A 72 -19.50 1.33 19.77
CA ILE A 72 -19.40 0.74 18.43
C ILE A 72 -17.98 0.24 18.17
N ASN A 73 -17.80 -1.07 18.11
CA ASN A 73 -16.50 -1.72 17.85
C ASN A 73 -16.25 -2.13 16.39
N LYS A 74 -17.27 -2.03 15.54
CA LYS A 74 -17.18 -2.26 14.10
C LYS A 74 -16.82 -0.97 13.38
N ILE A 75 -15.61 -0.90 12.83
CA ILE A 75 -15.09 0.29 12.16
C ILE A 75 -15.12 0.11 10.64
N LYS A 76 -15.50 1.15 9.93
CA LYS A 76 -15.63 1.18 8.46
C LYS A 76 -14.30 1.55 7.82
N HIS A 77 -13.77 0.68 6.98
CA HIS A 77 -12.50 0.86 6.28
C HIS A 77 -12.65 0.78 4.75
N LEU A 78 -11.68 1.38 4.08
CA LEU A 78 -11.46 1.29 2.64
C LEU A 78 -10.11 0.61 2.37
N SER A 79 -10.10 -0.30 1.42
CA SER A 79 -8.90 -0.83 0.78
C SER A 79 -8.73 -0.11 -0.54
N VAL A 80 -7.58 0.53 -0.80
CA VAL A 80 -7.46 1.49 -1.90
C VAL A 80 -6.24 1.19 -2.77
N PHE A 81 -6.44 1.19 -4.09
CA PHE A 81 -5.37 1.14 -5.09
C PHE A 81 -5.35 2.41 -5.95
N PHE A 82 -4.20 3.06 -5.99
CA PHE A 82 -3.85 4.00 -7.05
C PHE A 82 -3.06 3.24 -8.10
N ILE A 83 -3.53 3.24 -9.34
CA ILE A 83 -2.94 2.48 -10.46
C ILE A 83 -2.38 3.44 -11.49
N TYR A 84 -1.14 3.25 -11.93
CA TYR A 84 -0.45 4.10 -12.91
C TYR A 84 -0.35 3.42 -14.27
N GLU A 85 -0.14 4.23 -15.33
CA GLU A 85 -0.05 3.77 -16.72
C GLU A 85 1.07 2.76 -16.96
N ASP A 86 2.15 2.82 -16.19
CA ASP A 86 3.25 1.87 -16.29
C ASP A 86 3.07 0.61 -15.44
N GLY A 87 1.83 0.39 -14.98
CA GLY A 87 1.45 -0.74 -14.15
C GLY A 87 2.03 -0.67 -12.74
N PHE A 88 2.60 0.45 -12.30
CA PHE A 88 2.88 0.68 -10.89
C PHE A 88 1.58 0.84 -10.10
N ILE A 89 1.57 0.38 -8.85
CA ILE A 89 0.46 0.64 -7.93
C ILE A 89 0.96 1.12 -6.56
N VAL A 90 0.12 1.93 -5.93
CA VAL A 90 0.22 2.29 -4.52
C VAL A 90 -1.03 1.76 -3.81
N ASN A 91 -0.83 0.92 -2.80
CA ASN A 91 -1.87 0.37 -1.95
C ASN A 91 -2.00 1.18 -0.66
N ALA A 92 -3.05 1.98 -0.53
CA ALA A 92 -3.41 2.61 0.72
C ALA A 92 -4.43 1.72 1.45
N GLY A 93 -3.92 0.70 2.15
CA GLY A 93 -4.74 -0.27 2.85
C GLY A 93 -5.32 0.25 4.17
N GLY A 94 -6.57 -0.10 4.46
CA GLY A 94 -7.18 0.06 5.79
C GLY A 94 -7.50 1.50 6.20
N ILE A 95 -7.83 2.37 5.24
CA ILE A 95 -8.18 3.77 5.52
C ILE A 95 -9.56 3.85 6.16
N ASN A 96 -9.71 4.58 7.27
CA ASN A 96 -11.00 4.83 7.90
C ASN A 96 -11.19 6.33 8.22
N GLY A 97 -12.41 6.71 8.61
CA GLY A 97 -12.73 8.10 8.98
C GLY A 97 -12.27 8.51 10.39
N LEU A 98 -12.06 7.55 11.29
CA LEU A 98 -11.77 7.84 12.71
C LEU A 98 -10.29 8.10 12.98
N SER A 99 -9.40 7.49 12.19
CA SER A 99 -7.96 7.62 12.33
C SER A 99 -7.53 9.06 12.17
N ARG A 100 -6.92 9.60 13.24
CA ARG A 100 -6.10 10.80 13.15
C ARG A 100 -4.88 10.47 12.31
N TYR A 101 -4.94 10.78 11.02
CA TYR A 101 -3.72 10.89 10.24
C TYR A 101 -2.99 12.15 10.71
N TYR A 102 -1.70 12.04 11.03
CA TYR A 102 -0.88 13.21 11.35
C TYR A 102 -0.81 14.26 10.22
N CYS A 103 -1.37 13.99 9.02
CA CYS A 103 -1.57 15.00 7.96
C CYS A 103 -2.93 15.69 7.94
N ALA A 104 -3.87 15.23 8.74
CA ALA A 104 -5.17 15.86 8.89
C ALA A 104 -5.33 16.20 10.37
N GLU A 105 -4.76 17.33 10.80
CA GLU A 105 -5.08 17.95 12.08
C GLU A 105 -6.54 18.46 12.05
N LYS A 106 -7.50 17.54 12.03
CA LYS A 106 -8.92 17.82 12.20
C LYS A 106 -9.51 16.80 13.16
N GLU A 107 -10.23 17.32 14.16
CA GLU A 107 -10.64 16.63 15.39
C GLU A 107 -11.80 15.64 15.20
N ASN A 108 -11.62 14.67 14.30
CA ASN A 108 -12.42 13.45 14.10
C ASN A 108 -13.52 13.56 13.02
N TYR A 109 -13.46 12.66 12.03
CA TYR A 109 -14.62 12.35 11.18
C TYR A 109 -15.50 11.26 11.82
N ALA A 110 -16.56 10.86 11.11
CA ALA A 110 -17.48 9.82 11.55
C ALA A 110 -17.01 8.41 11.12
N ASN A 111 -17.58 7.38 11.75
CA ASN A 111 -17.40 5.98 11.33
C ASN A 111 -18.24 5.67 10.08
N THR A 112 -17.90 6.30 8.94
CA THR A 112 -18.60 6.17 7.66
C THR A 112 -17.61 6.02 6.50
N TYR A 113 -18.03 5.37 5.41
CA TYR A 113 -17.19 5.28 4.20
C TYR A 113 -16.93 6.65 3.57
N ASP A 114 -17.92 7.55 3.59
CA ASP A 114 -17.72 8.95 3.18
C ASP A 114 -16.58 9.63 3.94
N SER A 115 -16.50 9.40 5.25
CA SER A 115 -15.42 9.92 6.08
C SER A 115 -14.07 9.29 5.72
N ALA A 116 -14.05 7.98 5.45
CA ALA A 116 -12.85 7.31 4.97
C ALA A 116 -12.38 7.84 3.60
N HIS A 117 -13.30 8.17 2.69
CA HIS A 117 -12.98 8.83 1.43
C HIS A 117 -12.39 10.24 1.63
N LYS A 118 -12.96 11.04 2.54
CA LYS A 118 -12.40 12.35 2.90
C LYS A 118 -10.99 12.23 3.45
N THR A 119 -10.70 11.18 4.23
CA THR A 119 -9.33 10.89 4.68
C THR A 119 -8.36 10.71 3.51
N ILE A 120 -8.77 10.01 2.43
CA ILE A 120 -7.94 9.85 1.23
C ILE A 120 -7.65 11.21 0.57
N GLU A 121 -8.66 12.07 0.44
CA GLU A 121 -8.51 13.41 -0.14
C GLU A 121 -7.50 14.26 0.64
N LEU A 122 -7.60 14.27 1.97
CA LEU A 122 -6.65 14.97 2.83
C LEU A 122 -5.23 14.41 2.71
N MET A 123 -5.08 13.09 2.63
CA MET A 123 -3.77 12.47 2.41
C MET A 123 -3.14 12.96 1.11
N LEU A 124 -3.95 13.07 0.04
CA LEU A 124 -3.48 13.56 -1.26
C LEU A 124 -3.10 15.04 -1.20
N GLU A 125 -3.90 15.89 -0.54
CA GLU A 125 -3.61 17.32 -0.34
C GLU A 125 -2.32 17.55 0.45
N SER A 126 -2.05 16.70 1.45
CA SER A 126 -0.89 16.82 2.33
C SER A 126 0.46 16.76 1.59
N GLN A 127 0.49 16.17 0.39
CA GLN A 127 1.68 16.13 -0.46
C GLN A 127 2.16 17.53 -0.87
N ASN A 128 1.26 18.51 -0.87
CA ASN A 128 1.57 19.90 -1.18
C ASN A 128 1.89 20.74 0.08
N SER A 129 1.78 20.17 1.29
CA SER A 129 2.01 20.88 2.54
C SER A 129 3.42 21.47 2.63
N ILE A 130 3.56 22.71 3.09
CA ILE A 130 4.88 23.31 3.35
C ILE A 130 5.61 22.64 4.52
N GLU A 131 4.88 22.00 5.44
CA GLU A 131 5.44 21.38 6.62
C GLU A 131 6.04 20.00 6.27
N LYS A 132 7.36 19.88 6.43
CA LYS A 132 8.11 18.65 6.15
C LYS A 132 7.60 17.44 6.92
N ARG A 133 7.12 17.62 8.15
CA ARG A 133 6.62 16.53 9.01
C ARG A 133 5.32 15.96 8.47
N THR A 134 4.35 16.81 8.17
CA THR A 134 3.07 16.46 7.53
C THR A 134 3.31 15.76 6.20
N LYS A 135 4.18 16.34 5.34
CA LYS A 135 4.62 15.69 4.10
C LYS A 135 5.20 14.29 4.37
N ARG A 136 6.09 14.10 5.35
CA ARG A 136 6.69 12.79 5.62
C ARG A 136 5.68 11.76 6.13
N LEU A 137 4.77 12.16 7.01
CA LEU A 137 3.83 11.24 7.68
C LEU A 137 2.71 10.76 6.76
N CYS A 138 2.38 11.55 5.72
CA CYS A 138 1.36 11.19 4.74
C CYS A 138 1.84 11.15 3.30
N SER A 139 3.15 11.27 3.10
CA SER A 139 3.77 10.92 1.83
C SER A 139 3.65 9.42 1.65
N PHE A 140 3.36 9.07 0.42
CA PHE A 140 3.58 7.75 -0.12
C PHE A 140 5.10 7.59 -0.35
N ASN A 141 5.84 7.32 0.73
CA ASN A 141 7.31 7.31 0.73
C ASN A 141 7.85 6.55 -0.50
N PRO A 142 8.65 7.21 -1.37
CA PRO A 142 9.11 6.63 -2.63
C PRO A 142 10.22 5.59 -2.43
N ASN A 143 10.82 5.50 -1.23
CA ASN A 143 11.91 4.57 -0.93
C ASN A 143 11.43 3.34 -0.15
N ASP A 144 10.15 3.27 0.20
CA ASP A 144 9.57 2.11 0.88
C ASP A 144 8.85 1.22 -0.13
N ILE A 145 9.26 -0.05 -0.16
CA ILE A 145 8.62 -1.10 -0.95
C ILE A 145 7.27 -1.49 -0.35
N GLY A 146 7.07 -1.25 0.96
CA GLY A 146 5.80 -1.40 1.64
C GLY A 146 4.71 -0.60 0.94
N SER A 147 3.54 -1.22 0.78
CA SER A 147 2.38 -0.63 0.13
C SER A 147 2.59 -0.27 -1.36
N LYS A 148 3.66 -0.76 -2.00
CA LYS A 148 3.89 -0.63 -3.44
C LYS A 148 3.76 -1.97 -4.13
N GLY A 149 3.41 -1.91 -5.41
CA GLY A 149 3.25 -3.11 -6.21
C GLY A 149 3.24 -2.87 -7.70
N LEU A 150 2.84 -3.92 -8.40
CA LEU A 150 2.65 -3.93 -9.83
C LEU A 150 1.29 -4.53 -10.16
N ILE A 151 0.71 -4.08 -11.26
CA ILE A 151 -0.52 -4.64 -11.82
C ILE A 151 -0.24 -5.04 -13.27
N GLN A 152 -0.73 -6.22 -13.65
CA GLN A 152 -0.73 -6.68 -15.03
C GLN A 152 -2.16 -7.06 -15.42
N ILE A 153 -2.57 -6.65 -16.61
CA ILE A 153 -3.88 -6.98 -17.18
C ILE A 153 -3.67 -7.84 -18.42
N ASN A 154 -4.41 -8.93 -18.52
CA ASN A 154 -4.45 -9.77 -19.71
C ASN A 154 -5.91 -10.11 -20.02
N LYS A 155 -6.45 -9.45 -21.05
CA LYS A 155 -7.90 -9.44 -21.35
C LYS A 155 -8.67 -9.00 -20.10
N GLU A 156 -9.63 -9.80 -19.65
CA GLU A 156 -10.44 -9.53 -18.46
C GLU A 156 -9.76 -9.94 -17.15
N LYS A 157 -8.55 -10.51 -17.19
CA LYS A 157 -7.84 -10.96 -15.98
C LYS A 157 -6.94 -9.85 -15.47
N ILE A 158 -7.08 -9.56 -14.17
CA ILE A 158 -6.22 -8.63 -13.44
C ILE A 158 -5.35 -9.42 -12.46
N LYS A 159 -4.06 -9.11 -12.45
CA LYS A 159 -3.10 -9.60 -11.47
C LYS A 159 -2.47 -8.40 -10.80
N ILE A 160 -2.57 -8.32 -9.49
CA ILE A 160 -1.91 -7.31 -8.67
C ILE A 160 -0.90 -8.01 -7.77
N GLN A 161 0.34 -7.53 -7.75
CA GLN A 161 1.39 -8.04 -6.87
C GLN A 161 1.88 -6.94 -5.93
N LEU A 162 1.96 -7.24 -4.64
CA LEU A 162 2.33 -6.29 -3.59
C LEU A 162 3.39 -6.90 -2.67
N TYR A 163 4.29 -6.07 -2.16
CA TYR A 163 5.17 -6.46 -1.07
C TYR A 163 4.58 -6.04 0.27
N ARG A 164 4.43 -7.01 1.18
CA ARG A 164 4.08 -6.76 2.58
C ARG A 164 5.33 -6.89 3.45
N ILE A 165 5.47 -5.98 4.39
CA ILE A 165 6.58 -5.96 5.35
C ILE A 165 6.19 -6.84 6.53
N GLU A 166 7.02 -7.84 6.82
CA GLU A 166 6.77 -8.84 7.85
C GLU A 166 8.04 -9.13 8.66
N MET A 167 7.83 -9.71 9.84
CA MET A 167 8.88 -10.35 10.61
C MET A 167 9.18 -11.73 10.00
N GLN A 168 10.44 -12.00 9.68
CA GLN A 168 10.82 -13.33 9.20
C GLN A 168 10.54 -14.41 10.26
N LYS A 169 10.83 -14.12 11.54
CA LYS A 169 10.44 -14.90 12.71
C LYS A 169 9.58 -14.03 13.66
N PRO A 170 8.26 -14.30 13.79
CA PRO A 170 7.30 -13.44 14.52
C PRO A 170 7.61 -13.13 15.99
N THR A 171 8.56 -13.82 16.62
CA THR A 171 8.91 -13.62 18.03
C THR A 171 10.36 -13.20 18.25
N LYS A 172 11.16 -13.06 17.18
CA LYS A 172 12.61 -12.84 17.27
C LYS A 172 13.11 -11.68 16.42
N ASP A 173 12.52 -11.48 15.26
CA ASP A 173 13.05 -10.54 14.27
C ASP A 173 12.26 -9.22 14.29
N SER A 174 12.92 -8.11 14.02
CA SER A 174 12.19 -6.89 13.64
C SER A 174 11.51 -7.08 12.28
N PHE A 175 10.53 -6.23 11.96
CA PHE A 175 10.00 -6.11 10.60
C PHE A 175 11.14 -5.75 9.64
N ASN A 176 11.69 -6.76 8.97
CA ASN A 176 12.94 -6.66 8.21
C ASN A 176 12.89 -7.38 6.86
N SER A 177 11.76 -7.99 6.53
CA SER A 177 11.58 -8.80 5.32
C SER A 177 10.35 -8.35 4.56
N ALA A 178 10.47 -8.31 3.23
CA ALA A 178 9.37 -8.00 2.33
C ALA A 178 9.01 -9.26 1.53
N TYR A 179 7.79 -9.78 1.74
CA TYR A 179 7.28 -10.94 1.03
C TYR A 179 6.26 -10.53 -0.03
N LEU A 180 6.29 -11.25 -1.16
CA LEU A 180 5.40 -11.02 -2.29
C LEU A 180 4.04 -11.67 -2.04
N TYR A 181 2.99 -10.93 -2.35
CA TYR A 181 1.60 -11.37 -2.40
C TYR A 181 1.07 -11.13 -3.80
N GLU A 182 0.21 -12.01 -4.29
CA GLU A 182 -0.46 -11.87 -5.58
C GLU A 182 -1.97 -11.95 -5.42
N LEU A 183 -2.66 -10.87 -5.74
CA LEU A 183 -4.10 -10.79 -5.87
C LEU A 183 -4.47 -11.11 -7.32
N ASN A 184 -5.32 -12.12 -7.51
CA ASN A 184 -5.85 -12.48 -8.81
C ASN A 184 -7.33 -12.11 -8.89
N GLY A 185 -7.74 -11.52 -10.00
CA GLY A 185 -9.08 -10.99 -10.15
C GLY A 185 -9.59 -10.96 -11.58
N THR A 186 -10.80 -10.43 -11.73
CA THR A 186 -11.50 -10.26 -13.01
C THR A 186 -12.01 -8.83 -13.16
N ILE A 187 -11.71 -8.18 -14.27
CA ILE A 187 -12.24 -6.86 -14.65
C ILE A 187 -13.72 -7.03 -15.03
N LYS A 188 -14.57 -6.16 -14.50
CA LYS A 188 -16.01 -6.14 -14.81
C LYS A 188 -16.37 -5.00 -15.76
N SER A 189 -15.68 -3.87 -15.60
CA SER A 189 -15.75 -2.70 -16.49
C SER A 189 -14.47 -1.89 -16.34
N ASP A 190 -14.36 -0.82 -17.12
CA ASP A 190 -13.29 0.18 -16.96
C ASP A 190 -13.32 0.88 -15.58
N SER A 191 -14.37 0.69 -14.79
CA SER A 191 -14.59 1.33 -13.49
C SER A 191 -14.73 0.34 -12.34
N SER A 192 -14.58 -0.97 -12.58
CA SER A 192 -14.73 -1.99 -11.55
C SER A 192 -14.00 -3.29 -11.87
N PHE A 193 -13.45 -3.92 -10.83
CA PHE A 193 -12.94 -5.28 -10.89
C PHE A 193 -13.20 -6.02 -9.58
N VAL A 194 -13.08 -7.35 -9.61
CA VAL A 194 -13.24 -8.20 -8.43
C VAL A 194 -11.94 -8.93 -8.17
N ILE A 195 -11.45 -8.90 -6.93
CA ILE A 195 -10.37 -9.76 -6.46
C ILE A 195 -10.97 -11.08 -5.98
N ASN A 196 -10.57 -12.16 -6.64
CA ASN A 196 -11.09 -13.52 -6.44
C ASN A 196 -10.20 -14.37 -5.53
N SER A 197 -8.89 -14.06 -5.45
CA SER A 197 -7.99 -14.78 -4.56
C SER A 197 -6.75 -13.96 -4.23
N GLU A 198 -6.12 -14.34 -3.12
CA GLU A 198 -4.80 -13.87 -2.70
C GLU A 198 -3.88 -15.07 -2.53
N LYS A 199 -2.69 -15.00 -3.13
CA LYS A 199 -1.63 -15.98 -2.97
C LYS A 199 -0.49 -15.39 -2.16
N GLU A 200 -0.09 -16.08 -1.10
CA GLU A 200 1.08 -15.76 -0.31
C GLU A 200 2.28 -16.57 -0.82
N PHE A 201 3.32 -15.92 -1.34
CA PHE A 201 4.45 -16.70 -1.90
C PHE A 201 5.27 -17.42 -0.83
N ARG A 202 5.26 -16.92 0.41
CA ARG A 202 6.02 -17.49 1.53
C ARG A 202 5.50 -18.87 1.92
N THR A 203 4.19 -19.02 2.09
CA THR A 203 3.55 -20.27 2.51
C THR A 203 2.99 -21.06 1.32
N LYS A 204 2.83 -20.40 0.16
CA LYS A 204 2.12 -20.89 -1.02
C LYS A 204 0.61 -21.02 -0.82
N ASP A 205 0.08 -20.49 0.27
CA ASP A 205 -1.35 -20.51 0.55
C ASP A 205 -2.09 -19.64 -0.45
N ILE A 206 -3.26 -20.13 -0.87
CA ILE A 206 -4.18 -19.41 -1.73
C ILE A 206 -5.47 -19.25 -0.94
N THR A 207 -5.76 -18.02 -0.57
CA THR A 207 -6.98 -17.67 0.14
C THR A 207 -8.01 -17.15 -0.86
N PRO A 208 -9.19 -17.77 -0.97
CA PRO A 208 -10.30 -17.20 -1.73
C PRO A 208 -10.65 -15.81 -1.20
N LYS A 209 -10.86 -14.88 -2.12
CA LYS A 209 -11.35 -13.52 -1.84
C LYS A 209 -12.61 -13.32 -2.66
N ASN A 210 -13.43 -12.35 -2.26
CA ASN A 210 -14.54 -11.90 -3.08
C ASN A 210 -14.78 -10.41 -2.81
N GLN A 211 -13.77 -9.61 -3.18
CA GLN A 211 -13.77 -8.18 -2.89
C GLN A 211 -13.95 -7.39 -4.17
N VAL A 212 -15.05 -6.65 -4.25
CA VAL A 212 -15.36 -5.77 -5.38
C VAL A 212 -14.66 -4.44 -5.16
N PHE A 213 -13.92 -4.01 -6.17
CA PHE A 213 -13.29 -2.69 -6.21
C PHE A 213 -14.04 -1.81 -7.21
N GLU A 214 -14.32 -0.59 -6.79
CA GLU A 214 -15.04 0.43 -7.56
C GLU A 214 -14.16 1.66 -7.76
N PHE A 215 -14.33 2.32 -8.90
CA PHE A 215 -13.56 3.50 -9.25
C PHE A 215 -14.16 4.78 -8.66
N LYS A 216 -13.31 5.61 -8.06
CA LYS A 216 -13.62 6.98 -7.69
C LYS A 216 -12.62 7.95 -8.32
N GLN A 217 -13.16 8.91 -9.06
CA GLN A 217 -12.38 9.97 -9.69
C GLN A 217 -11.83 10.93 -8.64
N ILE A 218 -10.60 11.42 -8.86
CA ILE A 218 -9.94 12.43 -8.03
C ILE A 218 -9.21 13.44 -8.91
N ALA A 219 -8.97 14.64 -8.39
CA ALA A 219 -8.22 15.67 -9.10
C ALA A 219 -6.71 15.36 -9.21
N GLN A 220 -6.14 14.73 -8.18
CA GLN A 220 -4.70 14.46 -8.09
C GLN A 220 -4.43 13.07 -7.52
N LYS A 221 -3.43 12.39 -8.09
CA LYS A 221 -2.90 11.13 -7.57
C LYS A 221 -1.74 11.36 -6.61
N PRO A 222 -1.29 10.31 -5.90
CA PRO A 222 0.01 10.34 -5.24
C PRO A 222 1.12 10.71 -6.24
N ASN A 223 1.94 11.70 -5.90
CA ASN A 223 3.12 12.05 -6.68
C ASN A 223 4.31 11.19 -6.23
N VAL A 224 4.41 9.99 -6.81
CA VAL A 224 5.37 8.96 -6.41
C VAL A 224 6.00 8.35 -7.65
N GLU A 225 7.32 8.27 -7.65
CA GLU A 225 8.07 7.54 -8.67
C GLU A 225 7.83 6.02 -8.55
N ASN A 226 7.82 5.31 -9.67
CA ASN A 226 7.77 3.85 -9.66
C ASN A 226 8.98 3.27 -8.91
N TYR A 227 8.72 2.70 -7.73
CA TYR A 227 9.74 2.14 -6.83
C TYR A 227 10.61 1.08 -7.53
N PHE A 228 9.98 0.20 -8.33
CA PHE A 228 10.65 -0.93 -8.97
C PHE A 228 11.61 -0.47 -10.06
N LYS A 229 11.18 0.48 -10.89
CA LYS A 229 12.05 1.10 -11.91
C LYS A 229 13.22 1.86 -11.27
N LYS A 230 12.94 2.68 -10.25
CA LYS A 230 13.98 3.41 -9.50
C LYS A 230 15.01 2.48 -8.86
N ASN A 231 14.56 1.34 -8.36
CA ASN A 231 15.39 0.37 -7.64
C ASN A 231 15.69 -0.89 -8.45
N LYS A 232 15.70 -0.81 -9.79
CA LYS A 232 15.85 -1.96 -10.70
C LYS A 232 17.00 -2.90 -10.32
N ASN A 233 18.15 -2.36 -9.91
CA ASN A 233 19.31 -3.16 -9.50
C ASN A 233 19.07 -4.05 -8.27
N ARG A 234 18.05 -3.76 -7.45
CA ARG A 234 17.65 -4.61 -6.31
C ARG A 234 16.84 -5.83 -6.74
N PHE A 235 16.34 -5.86 -7.98
CA PHE A 235 15.50 -6.92 -8.53
C PHE A 235 16.18 -7.75 -9.63
N LYS A 236 17.47 -7.50 -9.87
CA LYS A 236 18.33 -8.36 -10.70
C LYS A 236 18.82 -9.57 -9.92
#